data_AF-A0A918PYG2-F1
#
_entry.id   AF-A0A918PYG2-F1
#
_cell.length_a   1.000
_cell.length_b   1.000
_cell.length_c   1.000
_cell.angle_alpha   90.00
_cell.angle_beta   90.00
_cell.angle_gamma   90.00
#
_symmetry.space_group_name_H-M   'P 1'
#
loop_
_entity.id
_entity.type
_entity.pdbx_description
1 polymer ?
#
loop_
_entity_poly.entity_id
_entity_poly.type
_entity_poly.pdbx_seq_one_letter_code
_entity_poly.pdbx_strand_id
1 'polypeptide(L)'
;MRVVFAFDSTYYSSTAATELAHRGVLREASRLGADDVQAVLRTADGSELVLPSELARILIASAGELAAGHAVTVLASETELTPKEAAELPGLSRPFVVRLLDSGGIPSAHLPGSSHRVVRLADVLAFQARRERVFVREQRRSAASAASAASAASAASAAAVTGPIRQFFADCEIDEVSTYISSTSCPGGDPDDRHHAAAAIAGSAGALITWNLDDFPAGESAERGPRVVGPDSYLCELYEEWPCEVRETVIRLAAE
;
A
#
# COMPACT_ATOMS: atom_id res chain seq x y z
N MET A 1 -3.29 33.05 0.73
CA MET A 1 -2.32 33.28 -0.35
C MET A 1 -1.12 32.38 -0.11
N ARG A 2 -0.96 31.30 -0.87
CA ARG A 2 0.22 30.42 -0.80
C ARG A 2 0.49 29.87 -2.20
N VAL A 3 1.74 30.07 -2.60
CA VAL A 3 2.28 29.95 -3.96
C VAL A 3 2.65 28.50 -4.25
N VAL A 4 2.38 28.06 -5.48
CA VAL A 4 2.73 26.76 -6.04
C VAL A 4 4.19 26.79 -6.52
N PHE A 5 4.99 25.82 -6.09
CA PHE A 5 6.27 25.50 -6.74
C PHE A 5 6.09 24.17 -7.48
N ALA A 6 6.23 24.20 -8.80
CA ALA A 6 6.39 23.00 -9.61
C ALA A 6 7.88 22.85 -9.90
N PHE A 7 8.51 21.78 -9.41
CA PHE A 7 9.81 21.35 -9.88
C PHE A 7 9.59 20.22 -10.87
N ASP A 8 9.51 20.58 -12.14
CA ASP A 8 9.64 19.62 -13.22
C ASP A 8 11.14 19.48 -13.54
N SER A 9 11.67 18.26 -13.48
CA SER A 9 13.08 17.98 -13.80
C SER A 9 13.45 18.39 -15.22
N THR A 10 12.45 18.62 -16.08
CA THR A 10 12.63 19.10 -17.46
C THR A 10 12.91 20.60 -17.59
N TYR A 11 12.81 21.40 -16.52
CA TYR A 11 12.98 22.87 -16.60
C TYR A 11 14.39 23.40 -16.38
N TYR A 12 15.36 22.54 -16.07
CA TYR A 12 16.77 22.89 -16.14
C TYR A 12 17.41 22.20 -17.34
N SER A 13 17.91 22.98 -18.30
CA SER A 13 18.95 22.53 -19.23
C SER A 13 20.25 22.32 -18.43
N SER A 14 20.25 21.32 -17.56
CA SER A 14 21.34 20.99 -16.66
C SER A 14 22.10 19.82 -17.26
N THR A 15 23.40 20.00 -17.47
CA THR A 15 24.31 18.92 -17.87
C THR A 15 24.18 17.74 -16.88
N ALA A 16 24.27 16.50 -17.36
CA ALA A 16 24.09 15.28 -16.55
C ALA A 16 24.90 15.25 -15.22
N ALA A 17 26.06 15.93 -15.17
CA ALA A 17 26.87 16.07 -13.95
C ALA A 17 26.20 16.91 -12.85
N THR A 18 25.52 17.99 -13.22
CA THR A 18 24.78 18.87 -12.30
C THR A 18 23.51 18.19 -11.79
N GLU A 19 22.86 17.40 -12.64
CA GLU A 19 21.70 16.59 -12.26
C GLU A 19 22.08 15.50 -11.24
N LEU A 20 23.21 14.82 -11.46
CA LEU A 20 23.73 13.83 -10.51
C LEU A 20 24.16 14.46 -9.18
N ALA A 21 24.78 15.64 -9.22
CA ALA A 21 25.16 16.40 -8.02
C ALA A 21 23.93 16.85 -7.22
N HIS A 22 22.89 17.38 -7.87
CA HIS A 22 21.63 17.75 -7.22
C HIS A 22 20.94 16.54 -6.58
N ARG A 23 20.90 15.40 -7.27
CA ARG A 23 20.35 14.15 -6.69
C ARG A 23 21.12 13.68 -5.46
N GLY A 24 22.45 13.84 -5.45
CA GLY A 24 23.29 13.55 -4.28
C GLY A 24 22.90 14.40 -3.07
N VAL A 25 22.77 15.71 -3.26
CA VAL A 25 22.36 16.66 -2.21
C VAL A 25 20.94 16.36 -1.72
N LEU A 26 20.00 16.05 -2.62
CA LEU A 26 18.63 15.69 -2.25
C LEU A 26 18.57 14.39 -1.42
N ARG A 27 19.39 13.39 -1.75
CA ARG A 27 19.53 12.15 -0.95
C ARG A 27 20.15 12.39 0.41
N GLU A 28 21.07 13.33 0.52
CA GLU A 28 21.68 13.68 1.81
C GLU A 28 20.67 14.43 2.68
N ALA A 29 19.97 15.42 2.11
CA ALA A 29 18.91 16.16 2.78
C ALA A 29 17.77 15.25 3.27
N SER A 30 17.39 14.22 2.50
CA SER A 30 16.30 13.31 2.88
C SER A 30 16.63 12.39 4.06
N ARG A 31 17.92 12.23 4.41
CA ARG A 31 18.36 11.43 5.55
C ARG A 31 18.38 12.21 6.86
N LEU A 32 18.20 13.52 6.81
CA LEU A 32 18.23 14.35 8.01
C LEU A 32 16.92 14.20 8.81
N GLY A 33 17.05 14.10 10.13
CA GLY A 33 15.91 14.17 11.04
C GLY A 33 15.34 15.58 11.05
N ALA A 34 14.06 15.74 10.73
CA ALA A 34 13.49 17.08 10.55
C ALA A 34 13.42 17.92 11.85
N ASP A 35 13.53 17.29 13.01
CA ASP A 35 13.60 17.97 14.31
C ASP A 35 15.04 18.39 14.67
N ASP A 36 16.05 17.85 13.97
CA ASP A 36 17.47 18.12 14.18
C ASP A 36 18.04 19.12 13.15
N VAL A 37 17.18 19.67 12.28
CA VAL A 37 17.57 20.56 11.18
C VAL A 37 16.87 21.89 11.29
N GLN A 38 17.67 22.96 11.16
CA GLN A 38 17.15 24.31 10.95
C GLN A 38 17.32 24.69 9.47
N ALA A 39 16.20 24.79 8.75
CA ALA A 39 16.22 25.26 7.37
C ALA A 39 16.33 26.79 7.34
N VAL A 40 17.26 27.30 6.53
CA VAL A 40 17.49 28.74 6.35
C VAL A 40 17.33 29.09 4.88
N LEU A 41 16.51 30.10 4.61
CA LEU A 41 16.35 30.67 3.28
C LEU A 41 17.27 31.88 3.17
N ARG A 42 18.34 31.73 2.39
CA ARG A 42 19.28 32.83 2.13
C ARG A 42 18.82 33.59 0.89
N THR A 43 18.63 34.89 1.04
CA THR A 43 18.22 35.76 -0.07
C THR A 43 19.45 36.17 -0.90
N ALA A 44 19.20 36.82 -2.04
CA ALA A 44 20.27 37.30 -2.92
C ALA A 44 21.14 38.39 -2.28
N ASP A 45 20.64 39.13 -1.29
CA ASP A 45 21.39 40.16 -0.57
C ASP A 45 22.22 39.61 0.60
N GLY A 46 22.18 38.29 0.83
CA GLY A 46 22.92 37.61 1.88
C GLY A 46 22.20 37.56 3.23
N SER A 47 21.00 38.15 3.35
CA SER A 47 20.17 37.97 4.54
C SER A 47 19.67 36.53 4.66
N GLU A 48 19.53 36.09 5.90
CA GLU A 48 19.10 34.74 6.25
C GLU A 48 17.75 34.78 6.97
N LEU A 49 16.80 34.01 6.47
CA LEU A 49 15.50 33.82 7.08
C LEU A 49 15.38 32.38 7.59
N VAL A 50 15.31 32.23 8.91
CA VAL A 50 15.05 30.92 9.53
C VAL A 50 13.63 30.49 9.20
N LEU A 51 13.49 29.31 8.59
CA LEU A 51 12.19 28.73 8.28
C LEU A 51 11.62 27.97 9.49
N PRO A 52 10.30 27.99 9.70
CA PRO A 52 9.65 27.13 10.67
C PRO A 52 9.93 25.64 10.44
N SER A 53 9.93 24.87 11.53
CA SER A 53 10.19 23.41 11.50
C SER A 53 9.25 22.65 10.55
N GLU A 54 8.03 23.13 10.38
CA GLU A 54 7.02 22.57 9.49
C GLU A 54 7.45 22.67 8.01
N LEU A 55 8.09 23.77 7.61
CA LEU A 55 8.62 23.91 6.26
C LEU A 55 9.86 23.05 6.06
N ALA A 56 10.72 22.93 7.07
CA ALA A 56 11.89 22.04 7.02
C ALA A 56 11.46 20.58 6.79
N ARG A 57 10.43 20.11 7.50
CA ARG A 57 9.83 18.77 7.29
C ARG A 57 9.36 18.56 5.85
N ILE A 58 8.65 19.54 5.28
CA ILE A 58 8.17 19.46 3.88
C ILE A 58 9.36 19.37 2.92
N LEU A 59 10.40 20.18 3.10
CA LEU A 59 11.58 20.17 2.25
C LEU A 59 12.33 18.83 2.32
N ILE A 60 12.54 18.29 3.52
CA ILE A 60 13.21 16.99 3.73
C ILE A 60 12.41 15.84 3.08
N ALA A 61 11.10 15.80 3.31
CA ALA A 61 10.23 14.80 2.70
C ALA A 61 10.24 14.92 1.16
N SER A 62 10.15 16.14 0.64
CA SER A 62 10.19 16.41 -0.80
C SER A 62 11.53 16.02 -1.42
N ALA A 63 12.64 16.24 -0.71
CA ALA A 63 13.96 15.86 -1.19
C ALA A 63 14.10 14.35 -1.40
N GLY A 64 13.47 13.53 -0.56
CA GLY A 64 13.42 12.08 -0.74
C GLY A 64 12.72 11.66 -2.03
N GLU A 65 11.54 12.22 -2.27
CA GLU A 65 10.74 11.95 -3.48
C GLU A 65 11.46 12.44 -4.75
N LEU A 66 12.00 13.67 -4.72
CA LEU A 66 12.76 14.21 -5.85
C LEU A 66 14.03 13.40 -6.12
N ALA A 67 14.72 12.93 -5.09
CA ALA A 67 15.89 12.05 -5.25
C ALA A 67 15.54 10.69 -5.88
N ALA A 68 14.33 10.18 -5.63
CA ALA A 68 13.77 8.99 -6.26
C ALA A 68 13.32 9.24 -7.71
N GLY A 69 13.23 10.50 -8.14
CA GLY A 69 12.79 10.90 -9.48
C GLY A 69 11.29 11.14 -9.57
N HIS A 70 10.59 11.25 -8.44
CA HIS A 70 9.17 11.56 -8.41
C HIS A 70 8.95 13.08 -8.46
N ALA A 71 7.86 13.49 -9.09
CA ALA A 71 7.39 14.88 -9.02
C ALA A 71 6.72 15.15 -7.67
N VAL A 72 6.96 16.34 -7.12
CA VAL A 72 6.34 16.78 -5.85
C VAL A 72 5.45 17.99 -6.10
N THR A 73 4.22 17.92 -5.62
CA THR A 73 3.23 19.00 -5.71
C THR A 73 2.76 19.40 -4.31
N VAL A 74 2.81 20.70 -4.01
CA VAL A 74 2.27 21.26 -2.75
C VAL A 74 0.92 21.92 -3.01
N LEU A 75 -0.14 21.39 -2.41
CA LEU A 75 -1.51 21.88 -2.54
C LEU A 75 -2.00 22.49 -1.23
N ALA A 76 -2.94 23.45 -1.32
CA ALA A 76 -3.59 24.02 -0.16
C ALA A 76 -4.69 23.07 0.35
N SER A 77 -4.91 23.01 1.66
CA SER A 77 -5.96 22.13 2.22
C SER A 77 -7.37 22.47 1.73
N GLU A 78 -7.62 23.74 1.38
CA GLU A 78 -8.91 24.21 0.83
C GLU A 78 -9.04 23.97 -0.69
N THR A 79 -8.04 23.38 -1.34
CA THR A 79 -8.12 23.06 -2.77
C THR A 79 -9.29 22.11 -3.01
N GLU A 80 -10.20 22.51 -3.91
CA GLU A 80 -11.27 21.66 -4.41
C GLU A 80 -10.70 20.75 -5.50
N LEU A 81 -10.93 19.45 -5.34
CA LEU A 81 -10.52 18.38 -6.24
C LEU A 81 -11.75 17.78 -6.91
N THR A 82 -11.61 17.40 -8.16
CA THR A 82 -12.55 16.49 -8.80
C THR A 82 -12.43 15.09 -8.19
N PRO A 83 -13.46 14.23 -8.30
CA PRO A 83 -13.38 12.83 -7.87
C PRO A 83 -12.21 12.08 -8.51
N LYS A 84 -11.82 12.46 -9.73
CA LYS A 84 -10.67 11.89 -10.43
C LYS A 84 -9.36 12.28 -9.73
N GLU A 85 -9.15 13.56 -9.47
CA GLU A 85 -7.95 14.06 -8.79
C GLU A 85 -7.86 13.53 -7.35
N ALA A 86 -8.99 13.44 -6.64
CA ALA A 86 -9.03 12.85 -5.30
C ALA A 86 -8.64 11.35 -5.30
N ALA A 87 -8.90 10.64 -6.39
CA ALA A 87 -8.50 9.25 -6.56
C ALA A 87 -7.08 9.06 -7.08
N GLU A 88 -6.39 10.14 -7.46
CA GLU A 88 -4.95 10.13 -7.76
C GLU A 88 -4.12 10.36 -6.50
N LEU A 89 -4.76 10.73 -5.39
CA LEU A 89 -4.10 10.76 -4.08
C LEU A 89 -3.76 9.33 -3.61
N PRO A 90 -2.58 9.13 -3.00
CA PRO A 90 -2.15 7.82 -2.53
C PRO A 90 -3.16 7.13 -1.62
N GLY A 91 -3.36 5.82 -1.82
CA GLY A 91 -4.20 4.98 -0.96
C GLY A 91 -5.71 5.06 -1.22
N LEU A 92 -6.13 5.70 -2.32
CA LEU A 92 -7.54 5.76 -2.76
C LEU A 92 -7.66 5.27 -4.20
N SER A 93 -8.57 4.33 -4.47
CA SER A 93 -8.92 3.94 -5.84
C SER A 93 -10.11 4.74 -6.35
N ARG A 94 -10.19 4.94 -7.68
CA ARG A 94 -11.34 5.66 -8.31
C ARG A 94 -12.71 5.07 -7.91
N PRO A 95 -12.94 3.74 -7.97
CA PRO A 95 -14.22 3.18 -7.55
C PRO A 95 -14.50 3.42 -6.06
N PHE A 96 -13.47 3.42 -5.23
CA PHE A 96 -13.61 3.66 -3.80
C PHE A 96 -14.00 5.12 -3.51
N VAL A 97 -13.35 6.09 -4.16
CA VAL A 97 -13.69 7.52 -4.03
C VAL A 97 -15.13 7.76 -4.45
N VAL A 98 -15.56 7.23 -5.59
CA VAL A 98 -16.96 7.39 -6.06
C VAL A 98 -17.95 6.86 -5.03
N ARG A 99 -17.80 5.61 -4.56
CA ARG A 99 -18.67 5.04 -3.51
C ARG A 99 -18.68 5.88 -2.23
N LEU A 100 -17.53 6.42 -1.86
CA LEU A 100 -17.39 7.20 -0.64
C LEU A 100 -18.09 8.57 -0.75
N LEU A 101 -18.08 9.18 -1.92
CA LEU A 101 -18.81 10.42 -2.18
C LEU A 101 -20.32 10.16 -2.29
N ASP A 102 -20.74 9.07 -2.93
CA ASP A 102 -22.16 8.71 -3.09
C ASP A 102 -22.83 8.34 -1.76
N SER A 103 -22.09 7.67 -0.87
CA SER A 103 -22.55 7.34 0.49
C SER A 103 -22.45 8.52 1.48
N GLY A 104 -21.88 9.66 1.06
CA GLY A 104 -21.65 10.81 1.93
C GLY A 104 -20.57 10.61 3.00
N GLY A 105 -19.72 9.59 2.86
CA GLY A 105 -18.62 9.34 3.80
C GLY A 105 -17.49 10.38 3.75
N ILE A 106 -17.41 11.15 2.66
CA ILE A 106 -16.67 12.41 2.59
C ILE A 106 -17.62 13.51 2.10
N PRO A 107 -17.63 14.70 2.74
CA PRO A 107 -18.37 15.85 2.24
C PRO A 107 -18.00 16.20 0.80
N SER A 108 -19.00 16.38 -0.06
CA SER A 108 -18.80 16.82 -1.43
C SER A 108 -19.92 17.74 -1.87
N ALA A 109 -19.63 18.59 -2.84
CA ALA A 109 -20.58 19.55 -3.38
C ALA A 109 -20.58 19.47 -4.90
N HIS A 110 -21.70 19.84 -5.52
CA HIS A 110 -21.71 20.11 -6.94
C HIS A 110 -21.40 21.59 -7.16
N LEU A 111 -20.64 21.89 -8.21
CA LEU A 111 -20.39 23.26 -8.63
C LEU A 111 -21.74 23.96 -8.92
N PRO A 112 -21.89 25.25 -8.57
CA PRO A 112 -23.12 26.00 -8.84
C PRO A 112 -23.50 25.93 -10.33
N GLY A 113 -24.69 25.39 -10.62
CA GLY A 113 -25.19 25.26 -11.99
C GLY A 113 -24.53 24.17 -12.85
N SER A 114 -23.79 23.24 -12.24
CA SER A 114 -23.12 22.13 -12.95
C SER A 114 -23.38 20.77 -12.27
N SER A 115 -23.31 19.70 -13.05
CA SER A 115 -23.27 18.32 -12.55
C SER A 115 -21.88 17.90 -12.05
N HIS A 116 -20.87 18.76 -12.20
CA HIS A 116 -19.52 18.46 -11.75
C HIS A 116 -19.44 18.48 -10.23
N ARG A 117 -19.04 17.35 -9.65
CA ARG A 117 -18.81 17.18 -8.21
C ARG A 117 -17.39 17.58 -7.86
N VAL A 118 -17.22 18.21 -6.70
CA VAL A 118 -15.95 18.59 -6.10
C VAL A 118 -15.88 18.17 -4.64
N VAL A 119 -14.67 17.91 -4.16
CA VAL A 119 -14.35 17.52 -2.79
C VAL A 119 -13.15 18.32 -2.31
N ARG A 120 -13.14 18.79 -1.05
CA ARG A 120 -11.99 19.52 -0.52
C ARG A 120 -10.87 18.56 -0.14
N LEU A 121 -9.63 18.93 -0.44
CA LEU A 121 -8.45 18.15 -0.06
C LEU A 121 -8.41 17.88 1.45
N ALA A 122 -8.75 18.88 2.27
CA ALA A 122 -8.83 18.75 3.73
C ALA A 122 -9.73 17.60 4.18
N ASP A 123 -10.91 17.45 3.55
CA ASP A 123 -11.88 16.42 3.89
C ASP A 123 -11.39 15.02 3.49
N VAL A 124 -10.72 14.92 2.34
CA VAL A 124 -10.09 13.68 1.87
C VAL A 124 -8.97 13.25 2.82
N LEU A 125 -8.06 14.17 3.17
CA LEU A 125 -6.97 13.88 4.09
C LEU A 125 -7.49 13.55 5.51
N ALA A 126 -8.54 14.22 5.97
CA ALA A 126 -9.17 13.91 7.26
C ALA A 126 -9.83 12.52 7.27
N PHE A 127 -10.39 12.09 6.14
CA PHE A 127 -10.88 10.71 5.99
C PHE A 127 -9.74 9.70 6.03
N GLN A 128 -8.67 9.91 5.25
CA GLN A 128 -7.49 9.03 5.27
C GLN A 128 -6.87 8.93 6.66
N ALA A 129 -6.69 10.05 7.35
CA ALA A 129 -6.15 10.07 8.72
C ALA A 129 -7.06 9.33 9.71
N ARG A 130 -8.38 9.39 9.55
CA ARG A 130 -9.32 8.58 10.35
C ARG A 130 -9.16 7.10 10.06
N ARG A 131 -9.06 6.71 8.78
CA ARG A 131 -8.86 5.31 8.37
C ARG A 131 -7.53 4.76 8.90
N GLU A 132 -6.46 5.52 8.75
CA GLU A 132 -5.13 5.18 9.25
C GLU A 132 -5.12 5.05 10.77
N ARG A 133 -5.79 5.95 11.50
CA ARG A 133 -5.92 5.83 12.95
C ARG A 133 -6.67 4.57 13.38
N VAL A 134 -7.68 4.14 12.62
CA VAL A 134 -8.37 2.87 12.89
C VAL A 134 -7.44 1.71 12.60
N PHE A 135 -6.73 1.73 11.47
CA PHE A 135 -5.77 0.70 11.10
C PHE A 135 -4.63 0.57 12.11
N VAL A 136 -3.95 1.67 12.45
CA VAL A 136 -2.87 1.71 13.45
C VAL A 136 -3.37 1.37 14.85
N ARG A 137 -4.60 1.78 15.23
CA ARG A 137 -5.18 1.37 16.52
C ARG A 137 -5.48 -0.10 16.54
N GLU A 138 -5.97 -0.67 15.45
CA GLU A 138 -6.21 -2.11 15.37
C GLU A 138 -4.90 -2.87 15.33
N GLN A 139 -3.89 -2.38 14.61
CA GLN A 139 -2.57 -3.01 14.58
C GLN A 139 -1.84 -2.87 15.92
N ARG A 140 -1.95 -1.72 16.61
CA ARG A 140 -1.43 -1.53 17.99
C ARG A 140 -2.27 -2.25 19.01
N ARG A 141 -3.59 -2.42 18.81
CA ARG A 141 -4.46 -3.24 19.66
C ARG A 141 -4.10 -4.69 19.45
N SER A 142 -3.84 -5.14 18.22
CA SER A 142 -3.35 -6.47 17.87
C SER A 142 -1.94 -6.71 18.40
N ALA A 143 -1.04 -5.72 18.37
CA ALA A 143 0.30 -5.81 18.92
C ALA A 143 0.32 -5.73 20.46
N ALA A 144 -0.49 -4.85 21.05
CA ALA A 144 -0.64 -4.73 22.50
C ALA A 144 -1.51 -5.86 23.08
N SER A 145 -2.44 -6.43 22.30
CA SER A 145 -3.15 -7.67 22.63
C SER A 145 -2.26 -8.88 22.40
N ALA A 146 -1.35 -8.88 21.42
CA ALA A 146 -0.32 -9.91 21.34
C ALA A 146 0.61 -9.86 22.57
N ALA A 147 0.91 -8.67 23.09
CA ALA A 147 1.72 -8.49 24.28
C ALA A 147 0.98 -8.76 25.62
N SER A 148 -0.32 -8.47 25.72
CA SER A 148 -1.11 -8.62 26.96
C SER A 148 -2.05 -9.83 26.99
N ALA A 149 -2.35 -10.41 25.83
CA ALA A 149 -3.11 -11.64 25.68
C ALA A 149 -2.19 -12.83 25.33
N ALA A 150 -1.02 -12.84 25.94
CA ALA A 150 -0.21 -14.04 26.09
C ALA A 150 -0.69 -14.96 27.23
N SER A 151 -1.92 -14.84 27.76
CA SER A 151 -2.47 -15.99 28.51
C SER A 151 -3.99 -16.20 28.60
N ALA A 152 -4.89 -15.19 28.56
CA ALA A 152 -6.31 -15.50 28.87
C ALA A 152 -7.40 -14.86 27.98
N ALA A 153 -7.30 -13.58 27.61
CA ALA A 153 -8.42 -12.90 26.94
C ALA A 153 -8.46 -13.09 25.41
N SER A 154 -7.31 -13.28 24.73
CA SER A 154 -7.27 -13.53 23.27
C SER A 154 -7.67 -14.95 22.92
N ALA A 155 -7.37 -15.93 23.77
CA ALA A 155 -7.72 -17.33 23.52
C ALA A 155 -9.24 -17.50 23.39
N ALA A 156 -10.03 -16.82 24.24
CA ALA A 156 -11.49 -16.88 24.18
C ALA A 156 -12.07 -16.16 22.94
N SER A 157 -11.53 -15.00 22.57
CA SER A 157 -12.00 -14.26 21.38
C SER A 157 -11.55 -14.92 20.07
N ALA A 158 -10.34 -15.45 20.04
CA ALA A 158 -9.85 -16.26 18.92
C ALA A 158 -10.69 -17.54 18.82
N ALA A 159 -10.93 -18.28 19.91
CA ALA A 159 -11.77 -19.46 19.92
C ALA A 159 -13.24 -19.17 19.53
N ALA A 160 -13.78 -18.00 19.87
CA ALA A 160 -15.13 -17.62 19.45
C ALA A 160 -15.25 -17.39 17.93
N VAL A 161 -14.16 -16.98 17.27
CA VAL A 161 -14.10 -16.78 15.82
C VAL A 161 -13.64 -18.04 15.08
N THR A 162 -12.60 -18.71 15.58
CA THR A 162 -12.04 -19.92 14.98
C THR A 162 -12.88 -21.15 15.26
N GLY A 163 -13.64 -21.20 16.36
CA GLY A 163 -14.51 -22.32 16.69
C GLY A 163 -15.56 -22.60 15.61
N PRO A 164 -16.36 -21.61 15.19
CA PRO A 164 -17.28 -21.77 14.06
C PRO A 164 -16.58 -22.15 12.75
N ILE A 165 -15.41 -21.59 12.48
CA ILE A 165 -14.62 -21.90 11.27
C ILE A 165 -14.12 -23.35 11.31
N ARG A 166 -13.52 -23.80 12.41
CA ARG A 166 -13.05 -25.18 12.59
C ARG A 166 -14.20 -26.18 12.62
N GLN A 167 -15.36 -25.80 13.13
CA GLN A 167 -16.55 -26.66 13.07
C GLN A 167 -17.07 -26.80 11.64
N PHE A 168 -17.08 -25.72 10.87
CA PHE A 168 -17.60 -25.72 9.50
C PHE A 168 -16.61 -26.31 8.49
N PHE A 169 -15.31 -26.18 8.75
CA PHE A 169 -14.20 -26.66 7.92
C PHE A 169 -13.34 -27.67 8.67
N ALA A 170 -13.96 -28.60 9.40
CA ALA A 170 -13.26 -29.59 10.24
C ALA A 170 -12.28 -30.44 9.42
N ASP A 171 -12.63 -30.72 8.17
CA ASP A 171 -11.87 -31.47 7.19
C ASP A 171 -10.69 -30.70 6.59
N CYS A 172 -10.56 -29.40 6.91
CA CYS A 172 -9.47 -28.53 6.47
C CYS A 172 -8.48 -28.16 7.59
N GLU A 173 -8.63 -28.75 8.78
CA GLU A 173 -7.68 -28.51 9.89
C GLU A 173 -6.33 -29.17 9.58
N ILE A 174 -5.26 -28.38 9.70
CA ILE A 174 -3.90 -28.83 9.46
C ILE A 174 -3.22 -28.97 10.82
N ASP A 175 -2.88 -30.21 11.19
CA ASP A 175 -2.22 -30.49 12.46
C ASP A 175 -0.82 -29.83 12.54
N GLU A 176 -0.45 -29.38 13.74
CA GLU A 176 0.82 -28.68 14.03
C GLU A 176 2.07 -29.45 13.57
N VAL A 177 2.00 -30.79 13.55
CA VAL A 177 3.08 -31.67 13.06
C VAL A 177 3.27 -31.53 11.55
N SER A 178 2.19 -31.30 10.79
CA SER A 178 2.24 -31.07 9.34
C SER A 178 2.83 -29.69 9.02
N THR A 179 2.56 -28.69 9.87
CA THR A 179 3.17 -27.35 9.80
C THR A 179 4.68 -27.40 10.05
N TYR A 180 5.14 -28.28 10.96
CA TYR A 180 6.55 -28.46 11.30
C TYR A 180 7.36 -29.08 10.15
N ILE A 181 6.82 -30.05 9.42
CA ILE A 181 7.51 -30.69 8.28
C ILE A 181 7.68 -29.71 7.11
N SER A 182 6.70 -28.83 6.86
CA SER A 182 6.83 -27.74 5.86
C SER A 182 7.81 -26.64 6.27
N SER A 183 8.09 -26.47 7.57
CA SER A 183 8.97 -25.41 8.08
C SER A 183 10.44 -25.54 7.64
N THR A 184 10.84 -26.74 7.18
CA THR A 184 12.23 -27.01 6.76
C THR A 184 12.44 -26.82 5.24
N SER A 185 11.37 -26.55 4.46
CA SER A 185 11.40 -26.60 2.99
C SER A 185 10.85 -25.34 2.30
N CYS A 186 10.56 -24.26 3.03
CA CYS A 186 10.09 -23.00 2.44
C CYS A 186 11.25 -22.00 2.25
N PRO A 187 11.56 -21.60 1.01
CA PRO A 187 12.57 -20.57 0.75
C PRO A 187 11.92 -19.20 0.89
N GLY A 188 12.08 -18.55 2.05
CA GLY A 188 11.54 -17.22 2.31
C GLY A 188 12.00 -16.69 3.68
N GLY A 189 12.29 -15.40 3.76
CA GLY A 189 12.79 -14.77 4.99
C GLY A 189 11.70 -14.49 6.03
N ASP A 190 10.44 -14.44 5.61
CA ASP A 190 9.30 -14.13 6.46
C ASP A 190 8.77 -15.39 7.20
N PRO A 191 8.72 -15.39 8.53
CA PRO A 191 8.08 -16.46 9.31
C PRO A 191 6.59 -16.68 9.00
N ASP A 192 5.85 -15.65 8.58
CA ASP A 192 4.40 -15.72 8.37
C ASP A 192 4.01 -16.50 7.10
N ASP A 193 4.87 -16.49 6.08
CA ASP A 193 4.66 -17.19 4.81
C ASP A 193 4.70 -18.72 4.93
N ARG A 194 5.23 -19.22 6.05
CA ARG A 194 5.31 -20.65 6.37
C ARG A 194 3.93 -21.28 6.50
N HIS A 195 2.94 -20.53 6.97
CA HIS A 195 1.58 -21.04 7.12
C HIS A 195 0.88 -21.21 5.76
N HIS A 196 1.12 -20.31 4.82
CA HIS A 196 0.57 -20.40 3.46
C HIS A 196 1.11 -21.63 2.72
N ALA A 197 2.42 -21.88 2.81
CA ALA A 197 3.03 -23.06 2.20
C ALA A 197 2.60 -24.37 2.88
N ALA A 198 2.54 -24.40 4.21
CA ALA A 198 2.06 -25.57 4.94
C ALA A 198 0.61 -25.92 4.57
N ALA A 199 -0.25 -24.92 4.42
CA ALA A 199 -1.63 -25.12 4.01
C ALA A 199 -1.74 -25.64 2.57
N ALA A 200 -0.96 -25.08 1.65
CA ALA A 200 -0.97 -25.52 0.27
C ALA A 200 -0.44 -26.96 0.10
N ILE A 201 0.57 -27.36 0.89
CA ILE A 201 1.10 -28.74 0.90
C ILE A 201 0.11 -29.71 1.55
N ALA A 202 -0.41 -29.38 2.74
CA ALA A 202 -1.36 -30.24 3.44
C ALA A 202 -2.67 -30.42 2.65
N GLY A 203 -3.13 -29.35 1.99
CA GLY A 203 -4.29 -29.37 1.10
C GLY A 203 -4.02 -30.02 -0.27
N SER A 204 -2.81 -30.52 -0.53
CA SER A 204 -2.42 -31.09 -1.82
C SER A 204 -2.73 -30.18 -3.02
N ALA A 205 -2.55 -28.87 -2.84
CA ALA A 205 -2.82 -27.90 -3.89
C ALA A 205 -1.91 -28.16 -5.10
N GLY A 206 -2.47 -28.15 -6.30
CA GLY A 206 -1.68 -28.28 -7.53
C GLY A 206 -0.88 -27.02 -7.87
N ALA A 207 -1.38 -25.85 -7.45
CA ALA A 207 -0.74 -24.57 -7.68
C ALA A 207 -0.98 -23.58 -6.52
N LEU A 208 0.01 -22.75 -6.24
CA LEU A 208 -0.07 -21.57 -5.39
C LEU A 208 0.02 -20.33 -6.28
N ILE A 209 -1.08 -19.57 -6.36
CA ILE A 209 -1.19 -18.41 -7.25
C ILE A 209 -0.89 -17.15 -6.43
N THR A 210 0.19 -16.44 -6.76
CA THR A 210 0.63 -15.25 -6.02
C THR A 210 1.36 -14.25 -6.92
N TRP A 211 1.20 -12.96 -6.63
CA TRP A 211 2.04 -11.90 -7.22
C TRP A 211 3.42 -11.82 -6.56
N ASN A 212 3.55 -12.37 -5.34
CA ASN A 212 4.76 -12.31 -4.55
C ASN A 212 5.60 -13.57 -4.78
N LEU A 213 6.32 -13.60 -5.90
CA LEU A 213 7.16 -14.73 -6.29
C LEU A 213 8.52 -14.72 -5.58
N ASP A 214 8.91 -13.59 -4.97
CA ASP A 214 10.19 -13.46 -4.26
C ASP A 214 10.18 -14.25 -2.94
N ASP A 215 9.04 -14.26 -2.25
CA ASP A 215 8.84 -15.00 -0.99
C ASP A 215 8.49 -16.47 -1.21
N PHE A 216 8.21 -16.86 -2.46
CA PHE A 216 7.88 -18.23 -2.87
C PHE A 216 8.58 -18.55 -4.21
N PRO A 217 9.92 -18.64 -4.24
CA PRO A 217 10.65 -18.72 -5.50
C PRO A 217 10.28 -19.98 -6.29
N ALA A 218 9.94 -19.75 -7.55
CA ALA A 218 9.58 -20.80 -8.49
C ALA A 218 10.81 -21.68 -8.78
N GLY A 219 10.84 -22.90 -8.23
CA GLY A 219 11.87 -23.88 -8.62
C GLY A 219 12.20 -24.98 -7.60
N GLU A 220 11.89 -24.84 -6.31
CA GLU A 220 12.30 -25.83 -5.29
C GLU A 220 11.17 -26.70 -4.69
N SER A 221 9.94 -26.62 -5.22
CA SER A 221 8.80 -27.45 -4.78
C SER A 221 8.57 -28.70 -5.65
N ALA A 222 9.57 -29.17 -6.39
CA ALA A 222 9.39 -30.11 -7.51
C ALA A 222 9.39 -31.62 -7.17
N GLU A 223 9.20 -32.04 -5.92
CA GLU A 223 8.88 -33.46 -5.65
C GLU A 223 7.59 -33.70 -4.84
N ARG A 224 7.11 -32.75 -4.03
CA ARG A 224 5.91 -32.93 -3.18
C ARG A 224 5.10 -31.64 -2.87
N GLY A 225 5.35 -30.51 -3.56
CA GLY A 225 4.70 -29.24 -3.24
C GLY A 225 3.93 -28.61 -4.42
N PRO A 226 3.04 -27.64 -4.15
CA PRO A 226 2.31 -26.89 -5.17
C PRO A 226 3.26 -26.12 -6.08
N ARG A 227 2.91 -26.01 -7.37
CA ARG A 227 3.62 -25.12 -8.28
C ARG A 227 3.31 -23.66 -7.96
N VAL A 228 4.32 -22.83 -7.73
CA VAL A 228 4.12 -21.39 -7.54
C VAL A 228 4.06 -20.69 -8.89
N VAL A 229 3.01 -19.92 -9.14
CA VAL A 229 2.76 -19.27 -10.43
C VAL A 229 2.08 -17.91 -10.26
N GLY A 230 2.43 -16.97 -11.14
CA GLY A 230 1.77 -15.67 -11.19
C GLY A 230 0.33 -15.78 -11.73
N PRO A 231 -0.60 -14.90 -11.33
CA PRO A 231 -2.00 -14.96 -11.76
C PRO A 231 -2.17 -14.90 -13.29
N ASP A 232 -1.42 -14.01 -13.96
CA ASP A 232 -1.50 -13.85 -15.42
C ASP A 232 -1.02 -15.11 -16.15
N SER A 233 0.10 -15.69 -15.71
CA SER A 233 0.63 -16.92 -16.30
C SER A 233 -0.33 -18.08 -16.10
N TYR A 234 -0.90 -18.22 -14.90
CA TYR A 234 -1.89 -19.26 -14.61
C TYR A 234 -3.16 -19.10 -15.45
N LEU A 235 -3.63 -17.86 -15.65
CA LEU A 235 -4.81 -17.58 -16.49
C LEU A 235 -4.55 -17.91 -17.96
N CYS A 236 -3.37 -17.59 -18.49
CA CYS A 236 -2.99 -17.94 -19.85
C CYS A 236 -2.95 -19.46 -20.04
N GLU A 237 -2.35 -20.20 -19.11
CA GLU A 237 -2.32 -21.67 -19.15
C GLU A 237 -3.73 -22.27 -19.08
N LEU A 238 -4.58 -21.78 -18.17
CA LEU A 238 -5.98 -22.19 -18.11
C LEU A 238 -6.72 -21.92 -19.42
N TYR A 239 -6.45 -20.79 -20.07
CA TYR A 239 -7.07 -20.45 -21.35
C TYR A 239 -6.56 -21.35 -22.49
N GLU A 240 -5.29 -21.74 -22.47
CA GLU A 240 -4.74 -22.68 -23.45
C GLU A 240 -5.33 -24.08 -23.29
N GLU A 241 -5.55 -24.52 -22.04
CA GLU A 241 -6.08 -25.85 -21.74
C GLU A 241 -7.61 -25.91 -21.87
N TRP A 242 -8.32 -24.86 -21.47
CA TRP A 242 -9.79 -24.78 -21.41
C TRP A 242 -10.33 -23.49 -22.06
N PRO A 243 -10.08 -23.28 -23.37
CA PRO A 243 -10.33 -21.99 -24.02
C PRO A 243 -11.81 -21.59 -24.06
N CYS A 244 -12.73 -22.56 -24.09
CA CYS A 244 -14.16 -22.27 -24.13
C CYS A 244 -14.69 -21.91 -22.74
N GLU A 245 -14.41 -22.73 -21.71
CA GLU A 245 -14.91 -22.46 -20.34
C GLU A 245 -14.33 -21.17 -19.76
N VAL A 246 -13.04 -20.92 -19.98
CA VAL A 246 -12.38 -19.71 -19.48
C VAL A 246 -12.94 -18.47 -20.19
N ARG A 247 -13.09 -18.51 -21.52
CA ARG A 247 -13.67 -17.39 -22.28
C ARG A 247 -15.09 -17.08 -21.82
N GLU A 248 -15.95 -18.09 -21.69
CA GLU A 248 -17.34 -17.89 -21.24
C GLU A 248 -17.40 -17.32 -19.83
N THR A 249 -16.55 -17.81 -18.93
CA THR A 249 -16.47 -17.30 -17.55
C THR A 249 -16.02 -15.84 -17.52
N VAL A 250 -15.00 -15.46 -18.30
CA VAL A 250 -14.51 -14.09 -18.39
C VAL A 250 -15.58 -13.16 -18.98
N ILE A 251 -16.29 -13.58 -20.05
CA ILE A 251 -17.39 -12.80 -20.64
C ILE A 251 -18.51 -12.58 -19.62
N ARG A 252 -18.87 -13.62 -18.87
CA ARG A 252 -19.91 -13.53 -17.83
C ARG A 252 -19.51 -12.55 -16.73
N LEU A 253 -18.29 -12.65 -16.20
CA LEU A 253 -17.79 -11.76 -15.15
C LEU A 253 -17.63 -10.30 -15.62
N ALA A 254 -17.33 -10.07 -16.89
CA ALA A 254 -17.22 -8.72 -17.45
C ALA A 254 -18.58 -8.05 -17.73
N ALA A 255 -19.68 -8.81 -17.69
CA ALA A 255 -21.03 -8.32 -17.88
C ALA A 255 -21.76 -7.99 -16.56
N GLU A 256 -21.13 -8.28 -15.42
CA GLU A 256 -21.58 -7.92 -14.05
C GLU A 256 -20.94 -6.60 -13.59
#